data_AF-A0A376FD82-F1
#
_entry.id   AF-A0A376FD82-F1
#
_cell.length_a   1.000
_cell.length_b   1.000
_cell.length_c   1.000
_cell.angle_alpha   90.00
_cell.angle_beta   90.00
_cell.angle_gamma   90.00
#
_symmetry.space_group_name_H-M   'P 1'
#
loop_
_entity.id
_entity.type
_entity.pdbx_description
1 polymer ?
#
loop_
_entity_poly.entity_id
_entity_poly.type
_entity_poly.pdbx_seq_one_letter_code
_entity_poly.pdbx_strand_id
1 'polypeptide(L)' 'MAQSLMDTGQVTWLREDGFRYRPNRNNISWMVCDMVEKPAKVAALMASLAGQTAGVVRPFSTSSCR' A
#
# COMPACT_ATOMS: atom_id res chain seq x y z
N MET A 1 -15.68 -10.19 -0.23
CA MET A 1 -14.32 -10.63 0.15
C MET A 1 -14.12 -12.00 -0.50
N ALA A 2 -13.15 -12.16 -1.39
CA ALA A 2 -12.95 -13.44 -2.08
C ALA A 2 -12.31 -14.43 -1.10
N GLN A 3 -13.04 -15.46 -0.68
CA GLN A 3 -12.52 -16.49 0.24
C GLN A 3 -11.28 -17.19 -0.31
N SER A 4 -11.22 -17.37 -1.63
CA SER A 4 -10.10 -18.00 -2.34
C SER A 4 -8.73 -17.39 -2.07
N LEU A 5 -8.64 -16.10 -1.71
CA LEU A 5 -7.37 -15.45 -1.39
C LEU A 5 -6.87 -15.80 0.01
N MET A 6 -7.78 -15.98 0.95
CA MET A 6 -7.45 -16.32 2.34
C MET A 6 -7.02 -17.78 2.46
N ASP A 7 -7.61 -18.67 1.66
CA ASP A 7 -7.27 -20.10 1.62
C ASP A 7 -5.84 -20.38 1.14
N THR A 8 -5.21 -19.44 0.41
CA THR A 8 -3.82 -19.60 -0.04
C THR A 8 -2.79 -19.47 1.08
N GLY A 9 -3.16 -18.89 2.24
CA GLY A 9 -2.25 -18.63 3.36
C GLY A 9 -1.16 -17.58 3.07
N GLN A 10 -1.15 -16.97 1.88
CA GLN A 10 -0.18 -15.94 1.48
C GLN A 10 -0.65 -14.52 1.85
N VAL A 11 -1.93 -14.38 2.24
CA VAL A 11 -2.55 -13.09 2.55
C VAL A 11 -2.85 -13.00 4.04
N THR A 12 -2.20 -12.05 4.71
CA THR A 12 -2.54 -11.68 6.09
C THR A 12 -3.43 -10.45 6.05
N TRP A 13 -4.68 -10.59 6.49
CA TRP A 13 -5.59 -9.45 6.57
C TRP A 13 -5.37 -8.66 7.86
N LEU A 14 -4.98 -7.40 7.70
CA LEU A 14 -4.84 -6.45 8.78
C LEU A 14 -6.08 -5.53 8.80
N ARG A 15 -6.84 -5.55 9.90
CA ARG A 15 -8.06 -4.74 10.08
C ARG A 15 -7.74 -3.34 10.59
N GLU A 16 -6.93 -2.62 9.84
CA GLU A 16 -6.48 -1.27 10.19
C GLU A 16 -6.63 -0.31 9.01
N ASP A 17 -6.63 0.97 9.33
CA ASP A 17 -6.72 2.03 8.32
C ASP A 17 -5.40 2.12 7.53
N GLY A 18 -5.49 2.08 6.20
CA GLY A 18 -4.32 2.11 5.32
C GLY A 18 -3.47 3.37 5.44
N PHE A 19 -4.02 4.49 5.93
CA PHE A 19 -3.25 5.72 6.18
C PHE A 19 -2.47 5.68 7.49
N ARG A 20 -2.93 4.88 8.46
CA ARG A 20 -2.29 4.75 9.77
C ARG A 20 -1.40 3.52 9.87
N TYR A 21 -1.52 2.58 8.93
CA TYR A 21 -0.67 1.40 8.84
C TYR A 21 0.80 1.82 8.76
N ARG A 22 1.59 1.32 9.72
CA ARG A 22 3.05 1.44 9.68
C ARG A 22 3.66 0.06 9.62
N PRO A 23 4.42 -0.25 8.56
CA PRO A 23 5.09 -1.53 8.49
C PRO A 23 6.16 -1.62 9.58
N ASN A 24 6.16 -2.71 10.35
CA ASN A 24 7.22 -2.99 11.33
C ASN A 24 8.50 -3.54 10.66
N ARG A 25 8.45 -3.85 9.35
CA ARG A 25 9.57 -4.41 8.59
C ARG A 25 10.01 -3.43 7.51
N ASN A 26 11.31 -3.15 7.46
CA ASN A 26 11.90 -2.20 6.51
C ASN A 26 12.36 -2.85 5.19
N ASN A 27 12.12 -4.16 5.02
CA ASN A 27 12.48 -4.90 3.80
C ASN A 27 11.22 -5.36 3.05
N ILE A 28 10.37 -4.39 2.70
CA ILE A 28 9.19 -4.63 1.87
C ILE A 28 9.58 -4.35 0.42
N SER A 29 9.42 -5.38 -0.43
CA SER A 29 9.77 -5.29 -1.85
C SER A 29 8.80 -4.44 -2.65
N TRP A 30 7.51 -4.48 -2.32
CA TRP A 30 6.46 -3.83 -3.09
C TRP A 30 5.37 -3.30 -2.16
N MET A 31 4.93 -2.08 -2.42
CA MET A 31 3.79 -1.45 -1.77
C MET A 31 2.83 -0.96 -2.85
N VAL A 32 1.53 -1.23 -2.68
CA VAL A 32 0.46 -0.77 -3.56
C VAL A 32 -0.55 -0.02 -2.72
N CYS A 33 -1.00 1.13 -3.21
CA CYS A 33 -2.08 1.89 -2.60
C CYS A 33 -3.09 2.24 -3.68
N ASP A 34 -4.30 1.72 -3.52
CA ASP A 34 -5.45 2.01 -4.38
C ASP A 34 -6.56 2.65 -3.53
N MET A 35 -6.20 3.68 -2.77
CA MET A 35 -7.15 4.44 -1.95
C MET A 35 -7.68 5.63 -2.77
N VAL A 36 -9.00 5.72 -2.92
CA VAL A 36 -9.67 6.86 -3.58
C VAL A 36 -9.73 8.04 -2.60
N GLU A 37 -8.65 8.80 -2.51
CA GLU A 37 -8.51 9.98 -1.65
C GLU A 37 -7.80 11.13 -2.39
N LYS A 38 -7.75 12.31 -1.77
CA LYS A 38 -7.05 13.48 -2.35
C LYS A 38 -5.60 13.12 -2.74
N PRO A 39 -5.14 13.42 -3.98
CA PRO A 39 -3.82 13.00 -4.46
C PRO A 39 -2.67 13.55 -3.62
N ALA A 40 -2.83 14.73 -3.01
CA ALA A 40 -1.85 15.32 -2.11
C ALA A 40 -1.63 14.48 -0.83
N LYS A 41 -2.69 13.89 -0.28
CA LYS A 41 -2.57 13.02 0.91
C LYS A 41 -1.89 11.69 0.57
N VAL A 42 -2.23 11.11 -0.58
CA VAL A 42 -1.61 9.87 -1.06
C VAL A 42 -0.12 10.09 -1.32
N ALA A 43 0.25 11.20 -1.97
CA ALA A 43 1.66 11.55 -2.20
C ALA A 43 2.45 11.73 -0.89
N ALA A 44 1.86 12.40 0.12
CA ALA A 44 2.49 12.57 1.43
C ALA A 44 2.68 11.23 2.16
N LEU A 45 1.71 10.32 2.07
CA LEU A 45 1.82 8.99 2.65
C LEU A 45 2.92 8.17 1.94
N MET A 46 2.96 8.20 0.61
CA MET A 46 4.01 7.54 -0.16
C MET A 46 5.41 8.04 0.20
N ALA A 47 5.57 9.36 0.37
CA ALA A 47 6.83 9.96 0.82
C ALA A 47 7.21 9.49 2.24
N SER A 48 6.25 9.40 3.16
CA SER A 48 6.50 8.91 4.53
C SER A 48 6.86 7.42 4.56
N LEU A 49 6.39 6.63 3.60
CA LEU A 49 6.63 5.19 3.53
C LEU A 49 7.85 4.84 2.67
N ALA A 50 8.29 5.74 1.79
CA ALA A 50 9.47 5.54 0.93
C ALA A 50 10.76 5.26 1.72
N GLY A 51 10.90 5.81 2.93
CA GLY A 51 12.04 5.51 3.81
C GLY A 51 12.05 4.10 4.40
N GLN A 52 10.97 3.32 4.25
CA GLN A 52 10.80 1.98 4.81
C GLN A 52 10.78 0.88 3.73
N THR A 53 10.81 1.24 2.44
CA THR A 53 10.84 0.31 1.31
C THR A 53 12.21 0.32 0.66
N ALA A 54 12.86 -0.84 0.59
CA ALA A 54 14.14 -1.02 -0.11
C ALA A 54 13.99 -1.08 -1.64
N GLY A 55 12.76 -1.14 -2.16
CA GLY A 55 12.43 -1.26 -3.57
C GLY A 55 11.48 -0.18 -4.07
N VAL A 56 11.39 -0.05 -5.40
CA VAL A 56 10.57 0.91 -6.14
C VAL A 56 9.15 1.00 -5.57
N VAL A 57 8.82 2.15 -5.00
CA VAL A 57 7.42 2.56 -4.81
C VAL A 57 6.90 2.86 -6.21
N ARG A 58 6.02 2.00 -6.73
CA ARG A 58 5.28 2.33 -7.95
C ARG A 58 4.07 3.14 -7.50
N PRO A 59 4.08 4.48 -7.59
CA PRO A 59 2.83 5.20 -7.49
C PRO A 59 1.98 4.67 -8.63
N PHE A 60 0.89 3.96 -8.31
CA PHE A 60 -0.08 3.59 -9.32
C PHE A 60 -0.56 4.92 -9.89
N SER A 61 -0.11 5.22 -11.10
CA SER A 61 -0.25 6.54 -11.70
C SER A 61 -1.73 6.86 -11.77
N THR A 62 -2.15 7.91 -11.06
CA THR A 62 -3.49 8.48 -11.14
C THR A 62 -3.83 8.94 -12.57
N SER A 63 -2.88 8.90 -13.51
CA SER A 63 -3.11 9.11 -14.94
C SER A 63 -3.93 8.02 -15.63
N SER A 64 -4.16 6.85 -15.01
CA SER A 64 -4.99 5.78 -15.58
C SER A 64 -6.46 5.82 -15.12
N CYS A 65 -6.83 6.82 -14.31
CA CYS A 65 -8.24 7.14 -14.05
C CYS A 65 -8.68 8.23 -15.06
N ARG A 66 -8.60 7.88 -16.34
CA ARG A 66 -9.24 8.59 -17.44
C ARG A 66 -9.70 7.57 -18.46
#